data_AF-A0ABD2W7K0-F1
#
_entry.id   AF-A0ABD2W7K0-F1
#
_cell.length_a   1.000
_cell.length_b   1.000
_cell.length_c   1.000
_cell.angle_alpha   90.00
_cell.angle_beta   90.00
_cell.angle_gamma   90.00
#
_symmetry.space_group_name_H-M   'P 1'
#
loop_
_entity.id
_entity.type
_entity.pdbx_description
1 polymer ?
#
loop_
_entity_poly.entity_id
_entity_poly.type
_entity_poly.pdbx_seq_one_letter_code
_entity_poly.pdbx_strand_id
1 'polypeptide(L)'
;MEAEDNETQFPAHITVTTYSDWPYSSYGKEDDEWVGRGYAFELLKLLQEKLNFTYTIVPPKIDVIGDDNSGMLQQLFRKEVDVAVAFIPALSEFRSWCNFSVPLEEMDTTFLLKRPQTSSTGSDLLAPFSNKVWILILLSVLLVAPTTYIMILLRMQFATDDRAKKFTLFNCLWFVYGALLKQGTTTAPIGDSTRIIFATWWIFITILTSFYTANLTAFLTLSKFTLDINSIDDLIRYGYSWFVIEGKSVQTLMKYDYGDAKILRQYSNKYGFRSYDYNMSYQSTLALTKLGKVFITDRPFAQLAIFEDYRSKTLDGVKEENKCTYVISEANVLPKSRSFAFPADSPIKKHFDYELTNAVEGGLIKHLISEKLPLAKYCPLTLDSKERRLKVSDLWLTYRVVFCGMGVAGIVFFLELLTRIMRKMAKYHENRRKVRQSAAATADRSKASWDGGGIVNNNDNNNITQSIEKSVWMRTPPPLYQQHLSVDYPKSPMKTYTINGRDYYVMKNDHGDRRLVPTGRTPSAYLFQYMH
;
A
#
# COMPACT_ATOMS: atom_id res chain seq x y z
N MET A 1 28.63 52.73 -53.14
CA MET A 1 28.06 51.41 -53.44
C MET A 1 27.20 51.05 -52.23
N GLU A 2 26.09 51.78 -52.13
CA GLU A 2 25.07 51.61 -51.09
C GLU A 2 24.15 50.50 -51.59
N ALA A 3 24.18 49.35 -50.91
CA ALA A 3 23.11 48.38 -51.05
C ALA A 3 21.95 48.93 -50.23
N GLU A 4 20.88 49.33 -50.91
CA GLU A 4 19.58 49.63 -50.29
C GLU A 4 19.14 48.40 -49.48
N ASP A 5 19.16 48.52 -48.16
CA ASP A 5 18.38 47.67 -47.26
C ASP A 5 16.90 47.97 -47.54
N ASN A 6 16.34 47.36 -48.59
CA ASN A 6 14.90 47.20 -48.73
C ASN A 6 14.44 46.28 -47.58
N GLU A 7 14.09 46.88 -46.44
CA GLU A 7 13.27 46.21 -45.42
C GLU A 7 12.01 45.68 -46.13
N THR A 8 12.01 44.39 -46.44
CA THR A 8 10.86 43.71 -47.03
C THR A 8 9.65 43.89 -46.12
N GLN A 9 8.73 44.75 -46.56
CA GLN A 9 7.47 45.02 -45.86
C GLN A 9 6.69 43.72 -45.65
N PHE A 10 6.18 43.52 -44.42
CA PHE A 10 5.42 42.32 -44.07
C PHE A 10 4.13 42.23 -44.93
N PRO A 11 3.77 41.06 -45.48
CA PRO A 11 2.62 40.92 -46.36
C PRO A 11 1.30 41.21 -45.63
N ALA A 12 0.38 41.93 -46.30
CA ALA A 12 -0.92 42.29 -45.73
C ALA A 12 -1.89 41.10 -45.56
N HIS A 13 -1.68 40.02 -46.32
CA HIS A 13 -2.47 38.79 -46.25
C HIS A 13 -1.57 37.55 -46.30
N ILE A 14 -1.82 36.57 -45.45
CA ILE A 14 -1.11 35.29 -45.42
C ILE A 14 -2.06 34.09 -45.42
N THR A 15 -1.61 32.97 -45.95
CA THR A 15 -2.32 31.69 -45.92
C THR A 15 -1.73 30.79 -44.83
N VAL A 16 -2.60 30.21 -43.99
CA VAL A 16 -2.15 29.39 -42.86
C VAL A 16 -2.75 27.99 -42.91
N THR A 17 -2.01 27.00 -42.45
CA THR A 17 -2.51 25.64 -42.25
C THR A 17 -2.37 25.22 -40.78
N THR A 18 -3.17 24.25 -40.36
CA THR A 18 -3.16 23.69 -39.00
C THR A 18 -3.68 22.25 -39.04
N TYR A 19 -3.50 21.50 -37.95
CA TYR A 19 -4.16 20.22 -37.71
C TYR A 19 -5.01 20.31 -36.44
N SER A 20 -6.00 19.42 -36.31
CA SER A 20 -6.77 19.29 -35.08
C SER A 20 -5.87 18.64 -34.03
N ASP A 21 -5.55 19.34 -32.96
CA ASP A 21 -4.81 18.84 -31.80
C ASP A 21 -5.26 19.64 -30.58
N TRP A 22 -6.55 19.56 -30.30
CA TRP A 22 -7.14 20.28 -29.19
C TRP A 22 -6.44 19.87 -27.88
N PRO A 23 -6.02 20.79 -27.00
CA PRO A 23 -6.30 22.24 -26.96
C PRO A 23 -5.29 23.15 -27.67
N TYR A 24 -4.22 22.62 -28.27
CA TYR A 24 -3.15 23.40 -28.91
C TYR A 24 -3.62 24.08 -30.19
N SER A 25 -4.30 23.33 -31.06
CA SER A 25 -4.86 23.87 -32.29
C SER A 25 -6.09 23.08 -32.68
N SER A 26 -7.06 23.73 -33.31
CA SER A 26 -8.19 23.09 -33.96
C SER A 26 -8.73 24.05 -34.99
N TYR A 27 -9.42 23.53 -35.99
CA TYR A 27 -10.11 24.34 -36.98
C TYR A 27 -11.52 23.80 -37.16
N GLY A 28 -12.46 24.71 -37.44
CA GLY A 28 -13.85 24.40 -37.69
C GLY A 28 -14.41 25.37 -38.72
N LYS A 29 -15.59 25.05 -39.25
CA LYS A 29 -16.28 25.90 -40.22
C LYS A 29 -17.39 26.68 -39.51
N GLU A 30 -17.32 28.00 -39.56
CA GLU A 30 -18.32 28.94 -39.02
C GLU A 30 -18.75 29.88 -40.15
N ASP A 31 -20.06 30.00 -40.42
CA ASP A 31 -20.61 30.88 -41.46
C ASP A 31 -19.91 30.79 -42.84
N ASP A 32 -19.64 29.56 -43.26
CA ASP A 32 -18.90 29.20 -44.47
C ASP A 32 -17.40 29.51 -44.52
N GLU A 33 -16.82 30.12 -43.49
CA GLU A 33 -15.38 30.37 -43.34
C GLU A 33 -14.70 29.41 -42.35
N TRP A 34 -13.41 29.16 -42.56
CA TRP A 34 -12.61 28.34 -41.65
C TRP A 34 -12.06 29.20 -40.49
N VAL A 35 -12.45 28.85 -39.27
CA VAL A 35 -12.03 29.52 -38.04
C VAL A 35 -11.14 28.60 -37.23
N GLY A 36 -10.00 29.12 -36.80
CA GLY A 36 -9.02 28.42 -35.97
C GLY A 36 -9.24 28.72 -34.50
N ARG A 37 -9.07 27.71 -33.64
CA ARG A 37 -9.20 27.83 -32.18
C ARG A 37 -8.06 27.07 -31.49
N GLY A 38 -7.76 27.42 -30.24
CA GLY A 38 -6.68 26.82 -29.45
C GLY A 38 -5.50 27.77 -29.25
N TYR A 39 -4.50 27.32 -28.49
CA TYR A 39 -3.37 28.16 -28.09
C TYR A 39 -2.58 28.73 -29.28
N ALA A 40 -2.43 27.96 -30.37
CA ALA A 40 -1.71 28.40 -31.55
C ALA A 40 -2.40 29.58 -32.26
N PHE A 41 -3.74 29.58 -32.30
CA PHE A 41 -4.52 30.66 -32.91
C PHE A 41 -4.68 31.88 -32.01
N GLU A 42 -4.66 31.70 -30.69
CA GLU A 42 -4.54 32.83 -29.74
C GLU A 42 -3.22 33.56 -29.94
N LEU A 43 -2.12 32.81 -30.12
CA LEU A 43 -0.82 33.39 -30.44
C LEU A 43 -0.81 34.06 -31.83
N LEU A 44 -1.43 33.43 -32.84
CA LEU A 44 -1.55 34.02 -34.17
C LEU A 44 -2.34 35.33 -34.15
N LYS A 45 -3.42 35.41 -33.37
CA LYS A 45 -4.22 36.64 -33.23
C LYS A 45 -3.39 37.79 -32.65
N LEU A 46 -2.54 37.51 -31.65
CA LEU A 46 -1.64 38.53 -31.11
C LEU A 46 -0.60 39.00 -32.14
N LEU A 47 -0.10 38.08 -32.96
CA LEU A 47 0.79 38.42 -34.07
C LEU A 47 0.05 39.24 -35.14
N GLN A 48 -1.20 38.90 -35.42
CA GLN A 48 -2.07 39.61 -36.36
C GLN A 48 -2.25 41.08 -35.95
N GLU A 49 -2.51 41.34 -34.68
CA GLU A 49 -2.68 42.68 -34.12
C GLU A 49 -1.37 43.49 -34.12
N LYS A 50 -0.22 42.84 -33.86
CA LYS A 50 1.09 43.51 -33.87
C LYS A 50 1.62 43.82 -35.26
N LEU A 51 1.47 42.89 -36.20
CA LEU A 51 2.02 42.97 -37.55
C LEU A 51 1.00 43.47 -38.58
N ASN A 52 -0.25 43.74 -38.18
CA ASN A 52 -1.34 44.27 -38.99
C ASN A 52 -1.58 43.50 -40.30
N PHE A 53 -1.75 42.18 -40.21
CA PHE A 53 -2.08 41.33 -41.36
C PHE A 53 -3.46 40.68 -41.24
N THR A 54 -3.90 40.03 -42.32
CA THR A 54 -5.08 39.18 -42.35
C THR A 54 -4.69 37.77 -42.76
N TYR A 55 -5.44 36.75 -42.36
CA TYR A 55 -5.12 35.38 -42.72
C TYR A 55 -6.34 34.57 -43.14
N THR A 56 -6.10 33.56 -43.96
CA THR A 56 -7.10 32.53 -44.33
C THR A 56 -6.56 31.14 -44.01
N ILE A 57 -7.41 30.28 -43.47
CA ILE A 57 -7.04 28.91 -43.13
C ILE A 57 -7.30 27.99 -44.31
N VAL A 58 -6.25 27.30 -44.75
CA VAL A 58 -6.30 26.24 -45.76
C VAL A 58 -6.09 24.90 -45.04
N PRO A 59 -7.14 24.10 -44.82
CA PRO A 59 -7.00 22.84 -44.11
C PRO A 59 -6.18 21.82 -44.91
N PRO A 60 -5.47 20.90 -44.23
CA PRO A 60 -4.75 19.81 -44.89
C PRO A 60 -5.73 18.78 -45.46
N LYS A 61 -5.28 18.02 -46.46
CA LYS A 61 -6.07 16.92 -47.05
C LYS A 61 -6.33 15.81 -46.05
N ILE A 62 -5.33 15.49 -45.23
CA ILE A 62 -5.41 14.57 -44.10
C ILE A 62 -4.94 15.33 -42.86
N ASP A 63 -5.71 15.24 -41.78
CA ASP A 63 -5.48 15.94 -40.51
C ASP A 63 -4.34 15.31 -39.68
N VAL A 64 -3.14 15.31 -40.26
CA VAL A 64 -1.92 14.77 -39.68
C VAL A 64 -0.75 15.74 -39.86
N ILE A 65 0.21 15.70 -38.93
CA ILE A 65 1.42 16.53 -39.01
C ILE A 65 2.19 16.23 -40.31
N GLY A 66 2.50 14.95 -40.56
CA GLY A 66 3.34 14.55 -41.68
C GLY A 66 2.94 13.20 -42.26
N ASP A 67 2.58 13.23 -43.54
CA ASP A 67 2.40 12.09 -44.43
C ASP A 67 2.96 12.46 -45.80
N ASP A 68 3.58 11.50 -46.49
CA ASP A 68 4.43 11.76 -47.68
C ASP A 68 3.63 12.36 -48.85
N ASN A 69 2.29 12.29 -48.81
CA ASN A 69 1.44 12.75 -49.91
C ASN A 69 0.41 13.84 -49.54
N SER A 70 -0.01 13.94 -48.28
CA SER A 70 -1.25 14.66 -47.92
C SER A 70 -1.29 15.36 -46.55
N GLY A 71 -0.21 15.31 -45.76
CA GLY A 71 -0.17 15.94 -44.44
C GLY A 71 0.04 17.46 -44.49
N MET A 72 -0.04 18.12 -43.34
CA MET A 72 0.19 19.57 -43.23
C MET A 72 1.58 20.00 -43.71
N LEU A 73 2.63 19.27 -43.34
CA LEU A 73 4.00 19.57 -43.78
C LEU A 73 4.17 19.47 -45.30
N GLN A 74 3.34 18.68 -45.98
CA GLN A 74 3.37 18.57 -47.44
C GLN A 74 2.86 19.85 -48.12
N GLN A 75 1.88 20.55 -47.52
CA GLN A 75 1.39 21.83 -48.03
C GLN A 75 2.47 22.92 -47.94
N LEU A 76 3.22 22.93 -46.84
CA LEU A 76 4.38 23.82 -46.68
C LEU A 76 5.47 23.53 -47.71
N PHE A 77 5.78 22.25 -47.94
CA PHE A 77 6.78 21.86 -48.94
C PHE A 77 6.39 22.29 -50.36
N ARG A 78 5.09 22.18 -50.69
CA ARG A 78 4.55 22.63 -51.99
C ARG A 78 4.36 24.14 -52.10
N LYS A 79 4.62 24.90 -51.02
CA LYS A 79 4.37 26.34 -50.94
C LYS A 79 2.90 26.69 -51.24
N GLU A 80 1.96 25.80 -50.86
CA GLU A 80 0.52 26.06 -50.94
C GLU A 80 0.04 26.99 -49.82
N VAL A 81 0.83 27.08 -48.73
CA VAL A 81 0.54 27.88 -47.53
C VAL A 81 1.82 28.56 -47.03
N ASP A 82 1.67 29.72 -46.40
CA ASP A 82 2.78 30.56 -45.95
C ASP A 82 3.32 30.16 -44.57
N VAL A 83 2.43 29.67 -43.68
CA VAL A 83 2.77 29.25 -42.31
C VAL A 83 1.91 28.08 -41.86
N ALA A 84 2.51 27.13 -41.14
CA ALA A 84 1.80 26.15 -40.33
C ALA A 84 1.73 26.62 -38.88
N VAL A 85 0.53 26.97 -38.46
CA VAL A 85 0.22 27.50 -37.13
C VAL A 85 -0.23 26.34 -36.25
N ALA A 86 0.73 25.58 -35.75
CA ALA A 86 0.50 24.49 -34.82
C ALA A 86 1.78 24.17 -34.04
N PHE A 87 1.65 23.53 -32.88
CA PHE A 87 2.79 23.11 -32.08
C PHE A 87 3.39 21.82 -32.66
N ILE A 88 4.28 21.96 -33.64
CA ILE A 88 4.86 20.82 -34.37
C ILE A 88 6.19 20.42 -33.72
N PRO A 89 6.43 19.13 -33.42
CA PRO A 89 7.72 18.67 -32.91
C PRO A 89 8.84 18.95 -33.93
N ALA A 90 9.86 19.70 -33.51
CA ALA A 90 10.95 20.14 -34.38
C ALA A 90 11.96 19.01 -34.66
N LEU A 91 11.66 18.17 -35.66
CA LEU A 91 12.46 17.03 -36.07
C LEU A 91 13.51 17.41 -37.14
N SER A 92 14.66 16.71 -37.13
CA SER A 92 15.71 16.89 -38.14
C SER A 92 15.24 16.54 -39.54
N GLU A 93 14.42 15.48 -39.63
CA GLU A 93 13.89 14.93 -40.86
C GLU A 93 12.92 15.90 -41.54
N PHE A 94 12.25 16.76 -40.76
CA PHE A 94 11.33 17.77 -41.28
C PHE A 94 12.04 19.01 -41.84
N ARG A 95 13.34 19.19 -41.58
CA ARG A 95 14.11 20.32 -42.13
C ARG A 95 14.26 20.28 -43.64
N SER A 96 14.10 19.11 -44.27
CA SER A 96 14.06 19.02 -45.74
C SER A 96 12.75 19.53 -46.34
N TRP A 97 11.69 19.62 -45.52
CA TRP A 97 10.35 20.01 -45.98
C TRP A 97 9.97 21.43 -45.55
N CYS A 98 10.45 21.87 -44.38
CA CYS A 98 10.08 23.14 -43.77
C CYS A 98 11.23 23.69 -42.90
N ASN A 99 11.12 24.96 -42.53
CA ASN A 99 11.99 25.61 -41.57
C ASN A 99 11.19 25.96 -40.31
N PHE A 100 11.74 25.70 -39.13
CA PHE A 100 11.03 25.91 -37.86
C PHE A 100 11.23 27.32 -37.30
N SER A 101 10.22 27.84 -36.63
CA SER A 101 10.36 29.03 -35.77
C SER A 101 11.26 28.75 -34.57
N VAL A 102 11.50 29.79 -33.78
CA VAL A 102 11.94 29.64 -32.40
C VAL A 102 11.08 28.62 -31.64
N PRO A 103 11.69 27.82 -30.73
CA PRO A 103 10.96 26.85 -29.94
C PRO A 103 9.95 27.55 -29.04
N LEU A 104 8.67 27.21 -29.20
CA LEU A 104 7.56 27.82 -28.46
C LEU A 104 7.39 27.20 -27.08
N GLU A 105 7.52 25.88 -27.02
CA GLU A 105 7.46 25.13 -25.77
C GLU A 105 8.21 23.79 -25.89
N GLU A 106 8.38 23.15 -24.75
CA GLU A 106 8.81 21.75 -24.66
C GLU A 106 7.60 20.85 -24.42
N MET A 107 7.43 19.84 -25.27
CA MET A 107 6.36 18.86 -25.20
C MET A 107 6.43 18.08 -23.88
N ASP A 108 5.33 18.06 -23.14
CA ASP A 108 5.17 17.34 -21.87
C ASP A 108 4.22 16.15 -22.08
N THR A 109 4.79 15.02 -22.49
CA THR A 109 4.03 13.78 -22.72
C THR A 109 3.99 12.94 -21.45
N THR A 110 2.82 12.40 -21.14
CA THR A 110 2.56 11.64 -19.92
C THR A 110 1.73 10.39 -20.21
N PHE A 111 1.65 9.51 -19.22
CA PHE A 111 0.77 8.36 -19.22
C PHE A 111 -0.55 8.68 -18.53
N LEU A 112 -1.66 8.54 -19.26
CA LEU A 112 -3.00 8.54 -18.72
C LEU A 112 -3.46 7.09 -18.51
N LEU A 113 -3.79 6.77 -17.27
CA LEU A 113 -4.11 5.42 -16.81
C LEU A 113 -5.47 5.39 -16.12
N LYS A 114 -6.08 4.22 -16.07
CA LYS A 114 -7.10 3.95 -15.06
C LYS A 114 -6.44 3.97 -13.68
N ARG A 115 -7.03 4.70 -12.75
CA ARG A 115 -6.57 4.75 -11.36
C ARG A 115 -6.53 3.33 -10.78
N PRO A 116 -5.39 2.87 -10.22
CA PRO A 116 -5.35 1.59 -9.55
C PRO A 116 -6.34 1.60 -8.40
N GLN A 117 -7.16 0.55 -8.30
CA GLN A 117 -7.99 0.37 -7.13
C GLN A 117 -7.08 0.17 -5.93
N THR A 118 -7.49 0.64 -4.75
CA THR A 118 -6.73 0.42 -3.51
C THR A 118 -6.47 -1.07 -3.34
N SER A 119 -5.24 -1.52 -3.59
CA SER A 119 -4.76 -2.84 -3.23
C SER A 119 -4.61 -2.84 -1.71
N SER A 120 -5.71 -2.90 -0.97
CA SER A 120 -5.66 -3.35 0.42
C SER A 120 -5.48 -4.86 0.41
N THR A 121 -4.31 -5.27 -0.05
CA THR A 121 -3.81 -6.59 0.22
C THR A 121 -3.63 -6.59 1.73
N GLY A 122 -4.49 -7.28 2.49
CA GLY A 122 -4.51 -7.25 3.95
C GLY A 122 -3.17 -7.58 4.67
N SER A 123 -2.06 -7.72 3.94
CA SER A 123 -0.67 -7.63 4.36
C SER A 123 -0.22 -6.25 4.85
N ASP A 124 -1.03 -5.21 4.74
CA ASP A 124 -0.70 -3.84 5.19
C ASP A 124 -0.26 -3.77 6.66
N LEU A 125 -0.66 -4.73 7.51
CA LEU A 125 -0.22 -4.79 8.91
C LEU A 125 1.25 -5.19 9.07
N LEU A 126 1.87 -5.88 8.10
CA LEU A 126 3.30 -6.22 8.12
C LEU A 126 4.18 -5.16 7.44
N ALA A 127 3.58 -4.27 6.64
CA ALA A 127 4.25 -3.22 5.89
C ALA A 127 5.07 -2.21 6.71
N PRO A 128 4.76 -1.88 7.99
CA PRO A 128 5.50 -0.87 8.75
C PRO A 128 6.99 -1.19 8.95
N PHE A 129 7.38 -2.46 8.85
CA PHE A 129 8.76 -2.91 8.97
C PHE A 129 9.18 -3.72 7.74
N SER A 130 10.40 -3.47 7.28
CA SER A 130 11.01 -4.28 6.22
C SER A 130 11.22 -5.73 6.69
N ASN A 131 11.19 -6.68 5.75
CA ASN A 131 11.45 -8.10 6.02
C ASN A 131 12.74 -8.35 6.81
N LYS A 132 13.78 -7.52 6.58
CA LYS A 132 15.05 -7.59 7.34
C LYS A 132 14.84 -7.31 8.83
N VAL A 133 14.02 -6.32 9.17
CA VAL A 133 13.72 -5.94 10.56
C VAL A 133 12.92 -7.05 11.24
N TRP A 134 11.94 -7.64 10.55
CA TRP A 134 11.19 -8.79 11.07
C TRP A 134 12.08 -9.97 11.44
N ILE A 135 13.06 -10.30 10.58
CA ILE A 135 14.04 -11.37 10.85
C ILE A 135 14.91 -11.01 12.06
N LEU A 136 15.36 -9.75 12.18
CA LEU A 136 16.15 -9.30 13.33
C LEU A 136 15.36 -9.34 14.65
N ILE A 137 14.06 -9.04 14.64
CA ILE A 137 13.19 -9.18 15.81
C ILE A 137 13.14 -10.65 16.25
N LEU A 138 12.91 -11.58 15.33
CA LEU A 138 12.88 -13.01 15.63
C LEU A 138 14.24 -13.50 16.17
N LEU A 139 15.34 -13.05 15.54
CA LEU A 139 16.69 -13.36 16.00
C LEU A 139 16.94 -12.80 17.41
N SER A 140 16.47 -11.60 17.73
CA SER A 140 16.65 -11.00 19.05
C SER A 140 15.98 -11.83 20.16
N VAL A 141 14.78 -12.38 19.92
CA VAL A 141 14.09 -13.28 20.87
C VAL A 141 14.90 -14.55 21.09
N LEU A 142 15.45 -15.12 20.01
CA LEU A 142 16.29 -16.32 20.06
C LEU A 142 17.65 -16.08 20.73
N LEU A 143 18.12 -14.84 20.87
CA LEU A 143 19.35 -14.50 21.58
C LEU A 143 19.10 -14.14 23.06
N VAL A 144 18.02 -13.41 23.35
CA VAL A 144 17.70 -12.96 24.71
C VAL A 144 17.25 -14.12 25.61
N ALA A 145 16.54 -15.12 25.06
CA ALA A 145 16.12 -16.29 25.84
C ALA A 145 17.29 -17.19 26.30
N PRO A 146 18.28 -17.55 25.47
CA PRO A 146 19.47 -18.27 25.93
C PRO A 146 20.37 -17.45 26.83
N THR A 147 20.57 -16.15 26.57
CA THR A 147 21.42 -15.30 27.43
C THR A 147 20.84 -15.15 28.83
N THR A 148 19.52 -14.96 28.97
CA THR A 148 18.85 -14.98 30.28
C THR A 148 18.97 -16.34 30.96
N TYR A 149 18.83 -17.44 30.22
CA TYR A 149 19.03 -18.79 30.75
C TYR A 149 20.47 -19.02 31.25
N ILE A 150 21.48 -18.63 30.47
CA ILE A 150 22.90 -18.72 30.85
C ILE A 150 23.16 -17.89 32.11
N MET A 151 22.60 -16.68 32.21
CA MET A 151 22.76 -15.84 33.40
C MET A 151 22.11 -16.44 34.65
N ILE A 152 20.99 -17.14 34.49
CA ILE A 152 20.38 -17.91 35.58
C ILE A 152 21.30 -19.06 35.99
N LEU A 153 21.89 -19.81 35.04
CA LEU A 153 22.82 -20.90 35.33
C LEU A 153 24.09 -20.42 36.03
N LEU A 154 24.70 -19.32 35.55
CA LEU A 154 25.88 -18.73 36.18
C LEU A 154 25.57 -18.28 37.61
N ARG A 155 24.39 -17.69 37.83
CA ARG A 155 23.95 -17.35 39.19
C ARG A 155 23.78 -18.60 40.06
N MET A 156 23.22 -19.71 39.55
CA MET A 156 23.13 -20.97 40.31
C MET A 156 24.51 -21.50 40.71
N GLN A 157 25.51 -21.33 39.83
CA GLN A 157 26.86 -21.83 40.06
C GLN A 157 27.64 -20.98 41.07
N PHE A 158 27.46 -19.65 41.05
CA PHE A 158 28.25 -18.72 41.88
C PHE A 158 27.52 -18.19 43.12
N ALA A 159 26.19 -18.19 43.14
CA ALA A 159 25.40 -17.77 44.29
C ALA A 159 24.73 -19.00 44.92
N THR A 160 25.19 -19.36 46.12
CA THR A 160 24.69 -20.48 46.94
C THR A 160 23.32 -20.13 47.51
N ASP A 161 22.29 -20.05 46.66
CA ASP A 161 20.93 -19.68 47.05
C ASP A 161 19.95 -20.81 46.71
N ASP A 162 19.55 -21.57 47.72
CA ASP A 162 18.58 -22.70 47.62
C ASP A 162 17.18 -22.27 47.12
N ARG A 163 16.94 -20.95 47.02
CA ARG A 163 15.69 -20.36 46.50
C ARG A 163 15.65 -20.19 44.99
N ALA A 164 16.75 -20.48 44.28
CA ALA A 164 16.80 -20.30 42.85
C ALA A 164 16.05 -21.44 42.12
N LYS A 165 14.82 -21.13 41.71
CA LYS A 165 13.90 -22.03 41.01
C LYS A 165 14.53 -22.52 39.69
N LYS A 166 14.48 -23.83 39.43
CA LYS A 166 14.94 -24.42 38.15
C LYS A 166 14.07 -23.91 37.00
N PHE A 167 14.53 -22.88 36.29
CA PHE A 167 13.95 -22.44 35.03
C PHE A 167 14.54 -23.26 33.90
N THR A 168 13.69 -23.87 33.07
CA THR A 168 14.12 -24.49 31.81
C THR A 168 14.32 -23.40 30.75
N LEU A 169 15.14 -23.68 29.73
CA LEU A 169 15.31 -22.80 28.57
C LEU A 169 13.96 -22.43 27.93
N PHE A 170 13.02 -23.38 27.85
CA PHE A 170 11.69 -23.14 27.32
C PHE A 170 10.89 -22.13 28.14
N ASN A 171 11.00 -22.14 29.48
CA ASN A 171 10.35 -21.15 30.33
C ASN A 171 10.92 -19.74 30.10
N CYS A 172 12.23 -19.63 29.86
CA CYS A 172 12.88 -18.37 29.52
C CYS A 172 12.43 -17.86 28.15
N LEU A 173 12.35 -18.76 27.16
CA LEU A 173 11.83 -18.45 25.82
C LEU A 173 10.38 -17.98 25.88
N TRP A 174 9.52 -18.69 26.62
CA TRP A 174 8.12 -18.33 26.83
C TRP A 174 7.98 -16.96 27.52
N PHE A 175 8.83 -16.68 28.51
CA PHE A 175 8.85 -15.37 29.18
C PHE A 175 9.22 -14.24 28.21
N VAL A 176 10.31 -14.39 27.46
CA VAL A 176 10.80 -13.36 26.52
C VAL A 176 9.78 -13.13 25.41
N TYR A 177 9.18 -14.21 24.90
CA TYR A 177 8.10 -14.16 23.92
C TYR A 177 6.83 -13.49 24.47
N GLY A 178 6.41 -13.83 25.69
CA GLY A 178 5.26 -13.20 26.35
C GLY A 178 5.47 -11.69 26.54
N ALA A 179 6.68 -11.28 26.95
CA ALA A 179 7.03 -9.86 27.07
C ALA A 179 6.97 -9.11 25.73
N LEU A 180 7.40 -9.73 24.62
CA LEU A 180 7.27 -9.15 23.27
C LEU A 180 5.79 -8.89 22.91
N LEU A 181 4.89 -9.81 23.28
CA LEU A 181 3.44 -9.67 23.08
C LEU A 181 2.75 -8.75 24.10
N LYS A 182 3.53 -8.06 24.97
CA LYS A 182 3.04 -7.30 26.13
C LYS A 182 2.14 -8.10 27.08
N GLN A 183 2.34 -9.41 27.13
CA GLN A 183 1.63 -10.30 28.03
C GLN A 183 2.41 -10.48 29.34
N GLY A 184 1.72 -10.32 30.46
CA GLY A 184 2.27 -10.59 31.79
C GLY A 184 2.54 -12.09 31.99
N THR A 185 3.50 -12.39 32.84
CA THR A 185 3.86 -13.76 33.25
C THR A 185 3.80 -13.89 34.76
N THR A 186 3.48 -15.09 35.23
CA THR A 186 3.39 -15.40 36.66
C THR A 186 4.73 -15.68 37.30
N THR A 187 5.78 -15.87 36.49
CA THR A 187 7.13 -16.18 36.98
C THR A 187 8.03 -14.97 36.87
N ALA A 188 8.39 -14.38 38.02
CA ALA A 188 9.34 -13.28 38.07
C ALA A 188 10.77 -13.78 38.36
N PRO A 189 11.79 -13.18 37.71
CA PRO A 189 13.19 -13.43 38.02
C PRO A 189 13.54 -12.88 39.41
N ILE A 190 14.17 -13.72 40.23
CA ILE A 190 14.52 -13.37 41.62
C ILE A 190 15.81 -12.53 41.66
N GLY A 191 16.71 -12.69 40.68
CA GLY A 191 18.03 -12.10 40.72
C GLY A 191 18.17 -10.70 40.11
N ASP A 192 18.98 -9.84 40.73
CA ASP A 192 19.18 -8.46 40.27
C ASP A 192 19.84 -8.36 38.88
N SER A 193 20.85 -9.19 38.59
CA SER A 193 21.47 -9.24 37.25
C SER A 193 20.46 -9.64 36.16
N THR A 194 19.58 -10.60 36.46
CA THR A 194 18.51 -11.00 35.54
C THR A 194 17.46 -9.90 35.40
N ARG A 195 17.12 -9.19 36.47
CA ARG A 195 16.18 -8.04 36.43
C ARG A 195 16.69 -6.93 35.53
N ILE A 196 17.99 -6.63 35.54
CA ILE A 196 18.57 -5.62 34.63
C ILE A 196 18.40 -6.06 33.17
N ILE A 197 18.69 -7.32 32.84
CA ILE A 197 18.50 -7.85 31.48
C ILE A 197 17.03 -7.73 31.07
N PHE A 198 16.09 -8.11 31.94
CA PHE A 198 14.67 -7.97 31.64
C PHE A 198 14.21 -6.51 31.53
N ALA A 199 14.75 -5.60 32.34
CA ALA A 199 14.47 -4.17 32.22
C ALA A 199 14.96 -3.63 30.87
N THR A 200 16.16 -4.00 30.43
CA THR A 200 16.66 -3.61 29.11
C THR A 200 15.83 -4.20 27.97
N TRP A 201 15.38 -5.45 28.10
CA TRP A 201 14.46 -6.08 27.15
C TRP A 201 13.11 -5.35 27.11
N TRP A 202 12.55 -4.97 28.26
CA TRP A 202 11.29 -4.22 28.32
C TRP A 202 11.39 -2.84 27.67
N ILE A 203 12.51 -2.13 27.87
CA ILE A 203 12.76 -0.85 27.20
C ILE A 203 12.81 -1.08 25.69
N PHE A 204 13.56 -2.09 25.22
CA PHE A 204 13.65 -2.43 23.81
C PHE A 204 12.28 -2.75 23.19
N ILE A 205 11.46 -3.60 23.83
CA ILE A 205 10.11 -3.93 23.35
C ILE A 205 9.19 -2.72 23.36
N THR A 206 9.29 -1.86 24.37
CA THR A 206 8.50 -0.63 24.45
C THR A 206 8.81 0.28 23.27
N ILE A 207 10.10 0.52 22.99
CA ILE A 207 10.55 1.33 21.86
C ILE A 207 10.10 0.69 20.53
N LEU A 208 10.32 -0.60 20.35
CA LEU A 208 9.97 -1.33 19.13
C LEU A 208 8.46 -1.25 18.84
N THR A 209 7.62 -1.51 19.85
CA THR A 209 6.17 -1.47 19.69
C THR A 209 5.64 -0.06 19.47
N SER A 210 6.23 0.95 20.11
CA SER A 210 5.90 2.36 19.85
C SER A 210 6.20 2.76 18.40
N PHE A 211 7.37 2.40 17.87
CA PHE A 211 7.70 2.65 16.46
C PHE A 211 6.80 1.89 15.49
N TYR A 212 6.48 0.63 15.81
CA TYR A 212 5.52 -0.15 15.02
C TYR A 212 4.16 0.56 14.96
N THR A 213 3.63 0.97 16.11
CA THR A 213 2.34 1.67 16.18
C THR A 213 2.38 3.00 15.43
N ALA A 214 3.44 3.81 15.60
CA ALA A 214 3.57 5.09 14.90
C ALA A 214 3.62 4.93 13.38
N ASN A 215 4.43 4.01 12.87
CA ASN A 215 4.56 3.76 11.43
C ASN A 215 3.28 3.12 10.86
N LEU A 216 2.62 2.23 11.60
CA LEU A 216 1.33 1.66 11.22
C LEU A 216 0.26 2.76 11.12
N THR A 217 0.15 3.62 12.12
CA THR A 217 -0.78 4.76 12.09
C THR A 217 -0.50 5.65 10.89
N ALA A 218 0.76 6.02 10.64
CA ALA A 218 1.14 6.82 9.47
C ALA A 218 0.73 6.15 8.14
N PHE A 219 0.97 4.84 8.00
CA PHE A 219 0.60 4.08 6.81
C PHE A 219 -0.92 3.99 6.62
N LEU A 220 -1.68 3.79 7.70
CA LEU A 220 -3.14 3.75 7.66
C LEU A 220 -3.76 5.12 7.35
N THR A 221 -3.12 6.21 7.78
CA THR A 221 -3.57 7.58 7.49
C THR A 221 -3.17 8.07 6.10
N LEU A 222 -2.02 7.62 5.56
CA LEU A 222 -1.51 8.04 4.26
C LEU A 222 -1.71 6.91 3.24
N SER A 223 -2.80 6.98 2.47
CA SER A 223 -2.94 6.15 1.28
C SER A 223 -1.98 6.64 0.19
N LYS A 224 -0.75 6.11 0.15
CA LYS A 224 0.16 6.36 -0.97
C LYS A 224 -0.21 5.44 -2.12
N PHE A 225 -0.86 5.99 -3.13
CA PHE A 225 -0.95 5.35 -4.43
C PHE A 225 0.38 5.55 -5.15
N THR A 226 1.13 4.50 -5.36
CA THR A 226 2.28 4.53 -6.27
C THR A 226 1.78 4.10 -7.64
N LEU A 227 2.00 4.94 -8.66
CA LEU A 227 1.92 4.45 -10.03
C LEU A 227 3.10 3.52 -10.27
N ASP A 228 2.81 2.36 -10.84
CA ASP A 228 3.83 1.40 -11.24
C ASP A 228 4.59 1.86 -12.50
N ILE A 229 4.05 2.81 -13.26
CA ILE A 229 4.58 3.25 -14.57
C ILE A 229 5.00 4.72 -14.50
N ASN A 230 6.31 4.97 -14.53
CA ASN A 230 6.88 6.31 -14.66
C ASN A 230 7.79 6.46 -15.89
N SER A 231 8.21 5.36 -16.50
CA SER A 231 9.05 5.38 -17.72
C SER A 231 8.48 4.47 -18.82
N ILE A 232 8.99 4.62 -20.05
CA ILE A 232 8.67 3.69 -21.15
C ILE A 232 9.21 2.29 -20.83
N ASP A 233 10.37 2.17 -20.16
CA ASP A 233 10.90 0.87 -19.74
C ASP A 233 9.95 0.16 -18.77
N ASP A 234 9.37 0.88 -17.81
CA ASP A 234 8.37 0.32 -16.89
C ASP A 234 7.14 -0.19 -17.66
N LEU A 235 6.66 0.59 -18.63
CA LEU A 235 5.52 0.22 -19.48
C LEU A 235 5.74 -1.15 -20.16
N ILE A 236 6.94 -1.36 -20.71
CA ILE A 236 7.32 -2.62 -21.38
C ILE A 236 7.58 -3.74 -20.37
N ARG A 237 8.28 -3.44 -19.28
CA ARG A 237 8.64 -4.42 -18.23
C ARG A 237 7.41 -5.04 -17.57
N TYR A 238 6.40 -4.22 -17.30
CA TYR A 238 5.14 -4.68 -16.71
C TYR A 238 4.14 -5.19 -17.77
N GLY A 239 4.44 -5.03 -19.07
CA GLY A 239 3.64 -5.58 -20.16
C GLY A 239 2.29 -4.90 -20.36
N TYR A 240 2.18 -3.61 -20.05
CA TYR A 240 0.96 -2.84 -20.24
C TYR A 240 0.69 -2.60 -21.73
N SER A 241 -0.54 -2.86 -22.18
CA SER A 241 -0.97 -2.42 -23.50
C SER A 241 -1.16 -0.91 -23.51
N TRP A 242 -0.74 -0.25 -24.59
CA TRP A 242 -0.86 1.19 -24.73
C TRP A 242 -1.43 1.59 -26.10
N PHE A 243 -1.90 2.82 -26.21
CA PHE A 243 -2.35 3.36 -27.48
C PHE A 243 -1.98 4.83 -27.66
N VAL A 244 -1.90 5.24 -28.93
CA VAL A 244 -1.64 6.60 -29.39
C VAL A 244 -2.65 6.95 -30.48
N ILE A 245 -2.90 8.24 -30.67
CA ILE A 245 -3.73 8.75 -31.78
C ILE A 245 -2.85 8.90 -33.02
N GLU A 246 -3.32 8.40 -34.14
CA GLU A 246 -2.60 8.52 -35.41
C GLU A 246 -2.44 9.99 -35.82
N GLY A 247 -1.34 10.31 -36.50
CA GLY A 247 -1.11 11.64 -37.05
C GLY A 247 -0.70 12.75 -36.07
N LYS A 248 -0.71 12.49 -34.76
CA LYS A 248 -0.28 13.43 -33.71
C LYS A 248 1.20 13.29 -33.36
N SER A 249 1.70 14.23 -32.55
CA SER A 249 3.12 14.34 -32.14
C SER A 249 3.74 13.03 -31.65
N VAL A 250 3.08 12.30 -30.74
CA VAL A 250 3.62 11.04 -30.19
C VAL A 250 3.82 9.99 -31.29
N GLN A 251 2.84 9.79 -32.17
CA GLN A 251 2.94 8.85 -33.28
C GLN A 251 4.00 9.29 -34.30
N THR A 252 4.16 10.60 -34.52
CA THR A 252 5.21 11.16 -35.37
C THR A 252 6.61 10.85 -34.81
N LEU A 253 6.84 11.07 -33.51
CA LEU A 253 8.11 10.72 -32.86
C LEU A 253 8.43 9.23 -32.95
N MET A 254 7.40 8.38 -32.83
CA MET A 254 7.56 6.94 -33.04
C MET A 254 7.89 6.60 -34.50
N LYS A 255 7.31 7.29 -35.50
CA LYS A 255 7.60 7.04 -36.93
C LYS A 255 9.05 7.35 -37.30
N TYR A 256 9.66 8.33 -36.64
CA TYR A 256 11.04 8.77 -36.89
C TYR A 256 12.05 8.30 -35.82
N ASP A 257 11.68 7.33 -34.99
CA ASP A 257 12.57 6.69 -33.99
C ASP A 257 13.30 7.69 -33.06
N TYR A 258 12.61 8.76 -32.65
CA TYR A 258 13.19 9.79 -31.79
C TYR A 258 13.29 9.33 -30.32
N GLY A 259 14.50 9.32 -29.77
CA GLY A 259 14.76 8.99 -28.35
C GLY A 259 14.10 7.68 -27.93
N ASP A 260 13.39 7.71 -26.79
CA ASP A 260 12.71 6.54 -26.23
C ASP A 260 11.46 6.12 -27.01
N ALA A 261 10.97 6.95 -27.95
CA ALA A 261 9.87 6.57 -28.84
C ALA A 261 10.24 5.40 -29.77
N LYS A 262 11.54 5.17 -30.01
CA LYS A 262 12.04 3.97 -30.70
C LYS A 262 11.63 2.69 -29.98
N ILE A 263 11.66 2.68 -28.65
CA ILE A 263 11.25 1.52 -27.83
C ILE A 263 9.75 1.27 -28.05
N LEU A 264 8.94 2.33 -28.03
CA LEU A 264 7.50 2.23 -28.31
C LEU A 264 7.26 1.62 -29.70
N ARG A 265 7.96 2.06 -30.74
CA ARG A 265 7.82 1.47 -32.08
C ARG A 265 8.24 -0.01 -32.12
N GLN A 266 9.35 -0.36 -31.49
CA GLN A 266 9.84 -1.75 -31.49
C GLN A 266 8.83 -2.71 -30.84
N TYR A 267 8.16 -2.27 -29.78
CA TYR A 267 7.18 -3.09 -29.05
C TYR A 267 5.72 -2.83 -29.47
N SER A 268 5.48 -2.00 -30.49
CA SER A 268 4.12 -1.65 -30.92
C SER A 268 3.35 -2.87 -31.37
N ASN A 269 3.97 -3.79 -32.12
CA ASN A 269 3.28 -4.99 -32.61
C ASN A 269 2.85 -5.96 -31.49
N LYS A 270 3.48 -5.87 -30.31
CA LYS A 270 3.22 -6.76 -29.17
C LYS A 270 2.24 -6.15 -28.18
N TYR A 271 2.40 -4.86 -27.86
CA TYR A 271 1.66 -4.19 -26.78
C TYR A 271 0.94 -2.91 -27.22
N GLY A 272 1.32 -2.31 -28.35
CA GLY A 272 0.80 -1.02 -28.81
C GLY A 272 -0.34 -1.16 -29.82
N PHE A 273 -1.26 -0.20 -29.82
CA PHE A 273 -2.27 -0.03 -30.88
C PHE A 273 -2.37 1.44 -31.29
N ARG A 274 -2.68 1.69 -32.57
CA ARG A 274 -2.86 3.05 -33.10
C ARG A 274 -4.34 3.29 -33.35
N SER A 275 -4.89 4.34 -32.75
CA SER A 275 -6.24 4.79 -33.07
C SER A 275 -6.22 5.50 -34.41
N TYR A 276 -7.00 5.01 -35.38
CA TYR A 276 -7.18 5.63 -36.69
C TYR A 276 -8.11 6.86 -36.67
N ASP A 277 -8.80 7.07 -35.54
CA ASP A 277 -9.67 8.25 -35.37
C ASP A 277 -8.83 9.46 -34.92
N TYR A 278 -8.58 10.38 -35.86
CA TYR A 278 -7.83 11.61 -35.65
C TYR A 278 -8.54 12.61 -34.74
N ASN A 279 -9.88 12.53 -34.61
CA ASN A 279 -10.70 13.48 -33.85
C ASN A 279 -11.43 12.78 -32.71
N MET A 280 -10.70 11.91 -32.00
CA MET A 280 -11.27 11.12 -30.94
C MET A 280 -11.67 12.01 -29.75
N SER A 281 -12.97 12.02 -29.43
CA SER A 281 -13.50 12.72 -28.26
C SER A 281 -12.83 12.24 -26.96
N TYR A 282 -12.77 13.11 -25.95
CA TYR A 282 -12.32 12.77 -24.61
C TYR A 282 -13.00 11.51 -24.08
N GLN A 283 -14.31 11.36 -24.28
CA GLN A 283 -15.06 10.19 -23.81
C GLN A 283 -14.53 8.88 -24.41
N SER A 284 -14.18 8.88 -25.69
CA SER A 284 -13.63 7.71 -26.39
C SER A 284 -12.21 7.37 -25.90
N THR A 285 -11.36 8.38 -25.71
CA THR A 285 -10.00 8.19 -25.13
C THR A 285 -10.06 7.60 -23.72
N LEU A 286 -10.99 8.10 -22.90
CA LEU A 286 -11.19 7.66 -21.54
C LEU A 286 -11.83 6.27 -21.48
N ALA A 287 -12.74 5.94 -22.40
CA ALA A 287 -13.34 4.61 -22.51
C ALA A 287 -12.27 3.54 -22.77
N LEU A 288 -11.33 3.80 -23.70
CA LEU A 288 -10.19 2.91 -23.95
C LEU A 288 -9.28 2.79 -22.73
N THR A 289 -9.02 3.91 -22.05
CA THR A 289 -8.21 3.94 -20.82
C THR A 289 -8.86 3.12 -19.69
N LYS A 290 -10.20 3.19 -19.58
CA LYS A 290 -10.99 2.45 -18.59
C LYS A 290 -10.90 0.93 -18.76
N LEU A 291 -10.64 0.45 -19.98
CA LEU A 291 -10.38 -0.96 -20.29
C LEU A 291 -8.99 -1.44 -19.82
N GLY A 292 -8.16 -0.55 -19.25
CA GLY A 292 -6.83 -0.88 -18.73
C GLY A 292 -5.71 -0.65 -19.74
N LYS A 293 -5.99 -0.02 -20.89
CA LYS A 293 -4.96 0.43 -21.82
C LYS A 293 -4.36 1.77 -21.37
N VAL A 294 -3.07 1.94 -21.54
CA VAL A 294 -2.35 3.18 -21.22
C VAL A 294 -2.43 4.14 -22.39
N PHE A 295 -2.88 5.36 -22.16
CA PHE A 295 -2.88 6.40 -23.20
C PHE A 295 -1.64 7.28 -23.06
N ILE A 296 -0.84 7.37 -24.12
CA ILE A 296 0.35 8.23 -24.16
C ILE A 296 -0.02 9.52 -24.88
N THR A 297 -0.02 10.64 -24.17
CA THR A 297 -0.53 11.93 -24.69
C THR A 297 0.07 13.13 -23.96
N ASP A 298 -0.18 14.33 -24.44
CA ASP A 298 0.23 15.57 -23.79
C ASP A 298 -0.49 15.78 -22.45
N ARG A 299 0.23 16.29 -21.46
CA ARG A 299 -0.31 16.53 -20.12
C ARG A 299 -1.51 17.47 -20.11
N PRO A 300 -1.52 18.63 -20.81
CA PRO A 300 -2.70 19.50 -20.85
C PRO A 300 -3.95 18.80 -21.41
N PHE A 301 -3.78 17.93 -22.42
CA PHE A 301 -4.89 17.14 -22.96
C PHE A 301 -5.44 16.16 -21.91
N ALA A 302 -4.55 15.36 -21.30
CA ALA A 302 -4.95 14.39 -20.28
C ALA A 302 -5.65 15.08 -19.09
N GLN A 303 -5.15 16.25 -18.69
CA GLN A 303 -5.73 17.08 -17.66
C GLN A 303 -7.16 17.53 -18.00
N LEU A 304 -7.37 18.12 -19.18
CA LEU A 304 -8.70 18.51 -19.64
C LEU A 304 -9.65 17.31 -19.73
N ALA A 305 -9.18 16.17 -20.26
CA ALA A 305 -9.99 14.96 -20.37
C ALA A 305 -10.49 14.48 -19.00
N ILE A 306 -9.60 14.38 -18.01
CA ILE A 306 -9.99 14.00 -16.65
C ILE A 306 -10.93 15.04 -16.03
N PHE A 307 -10.68 16.33 -16.24
CA PHE A 307 -11.52 17.40 -15.71
C PHE A 307 -12.95 17.33 -16.27
N GLU A 308 -13.09 17.10 -17.58
CA GLU A 308 -14.41 16.95 -18.20
C GLU A 308 -15.17 15.73 -17.71
N ASP A 309 -14.49 14.58 -17.55
CA ASP A 309 -15.07 13.38 -16.95
C ASP A 309 -15.50 13.61 -15.50
N TYR A 310 -14.67 14.29 -14.71
CA TYR A 310 -15.00 14.67 -13.34
C TYR A 310 -16.21 15.60 -13.28
N ARG A 311 -16.27 16.60 -14.17
CA ARG A 311 -17.40 17.53 -14.29
C ARG A 311 -18.68 16.78 -14.67
N SER A 312 -18.62 15.91 -15.68
CA SER A 312 -19.76 15.09 -16.12
C SER A 312 -20.31 14.23 -14.97
N LYS A 313 -19.43 13.50 -14.27
CA LYS A 313 -19.83 12.64 -13.14
C LYS A 313 -20.38 13.44 -11.95
N THR A 314 -19.93 14.67 -11.78
CA THR A 314 -20.46 15.57 -10.75
C THR A 314 -21.88 16.01 -11.09
N LEU A 315 -22.16 16.31 -12.36
CA LEU A 315 -23.51 16.63 -12.85
C LEU A 315 -24.45 15.41 -12.73
N ASP A 316 -23.94 14.20 -12.98
CA ASP A 316 -24.70 12.95 -12.87
C ASP A 316 -24.93 12.48 -11.41
N GLY A 317 -24.45 13.22 -10.41
CA GLY A 317 -24.64 12.88 -8.99
C GLY A 317 -23.88 11.63 -8.53
N VAL A 318 -22.79 11.25 -9.23
CA VAL A 318 -21.97 10.09 -8.86
C VAL A 318 -21.30 10.32 -7.50
N LYS A 319 -21.26 9.28 -6.66
CA LYS A 319 -20.56 9.32 -5.36
C LYS A 319 -19.11 9.78 -5.51
N GLU A 320 -18.66 10.61 -4.57
CA GLU A 320 -17.31 11.21 -4.56
C GLU A 320 -16.17 10.20 -4.82
N GLU A 321 -16.29 9.01 -4.23
CA GLU A 321 -15.29 7.94 -4.34
C GLU A 321 -15.07 7.45 -5.78
N ASN A 322 -16.10 7.55 -6.63
CA ASN A 322 -16.08 7.03 -8.00
C ASN A 322 -15.85 8.12 -9.06
N LYS A 323 -15.78 9.40 -8.66
CA LYS A 323 -15.54 10.51 -9.58
C LYS A 323 -14.15 10.41 -10.21
N CYS A 324 -13.15 10.07 -9.41
CA CYS A 324 -11.76 9.99 -9.85
C CYS A 324 -11.39 8.60 -10.37
N THR A 325 -11.74 8.30 -11.62
CA THR A 325 -11.47 7.00 -12.25
C THR A 325 -10.10 6.92 -12.91
N TYR A 326 -9.49 8.05 -13.25
CA TYR A 326 -8.25 8.12 -14.03
C TYR A 326 -7.14 8.82 -13.25
N VAL A 327 -5.91 8.64 -13.73
CA VAL A 327 -4.71 9.21 -13.13
C VAL A 327 -3.63 9.46 -14.18
N ILE A 328 -2.80 10.47 -13.96
CA ILE A 328 -1.73 10.90 -14.84
C ILE A 328 -0.38 10.64 -14.14
N SER A 329 0.61 10.15 -14.88
CA SER A 329 1.98 10.00 -14.35
C SER A 329 2.69 11.35 -14.20
N GLU A 330 3.56 11.48 -13.20
CA GLU A 330 4.28 12.74 -12.97
C GLU A 330 5.42 12.95 -13.98
N ALA A 331 6.05 11.87 -14.48
CA ALA A 331 7.17 11.95 -15.39
C ALA A 331 6.79 12.51 -16.78
N ASN A 332 7.67 13.31 -17.37
CA ASN A 332 7.63 13.64 -18.80
C ASN A 332 8.40 12.55 -19.56
N VAL A 333 7.71 11.90 -20.48
CA VAL A 333 8.15 10.66 -21.12
C VAL A 333 8.88 10.92 -22.44
N LEU A 334 8.46 11.94 -23.20
CA LEU A 334 8.98 12.24 -24.54
C LEU A 334 9.21 13.74 -24.69
N PRO A 335 10.23 14.32 -24.03
CA PRO A 335 10.53 15.74 -24.17
C PRO A 335 10.96 16.08 -25.61
N LYS A 336 10.28 17.05 -26.22
CA LYS A 336 10.66 17.58 -27.54
C LYS A 336 10.20 19.03 -27.72
N SER A 337 11.09 19.89 -28.25
CA SER A 337 10.71 21.26 -28.60
C SER A 337 9.66 21.30 -29.72
N ARG A 338 8.61 22.10 -29.53
CA ARG A 338 7.58 22.36 -30.53
C ARG A 338 7.68 23.79 -31.07
N SER A 339 7.47 23.93 -32.37
CA SER A 339 7.61 25.19 -33.10
C SER A 339 6.54 25.32 -34.18
N PHE A 340 6.28 26.56 -34.63
CA PHE A 340 5.60 26.78 -35.91
C PHE A 340 6.53 26.39 -37.05
N ALA A 341 5.95 26.04 -38.21
CA ALA A 341 6.72 25.67 -39.39
C ALA A 341 6.41 26.60 -40.56
N PHE A 342 7.45 26.92 -41.31
CA PHE A 342 7.43 27.81 -42.47
C PHE A 342 8.00 27.08 -43.68
N PRO A 343 7.66 27.49 -44.92
CA PRO A 343 8.41 27.06 -46.10
C PRO A 343 9.91 27.38 -45.94
N ALA A 344 10.78 26.56 -46.54
CA ALA A 344 12.24 26.63 -46.33
C ALA A 344 12.84 28.04 -46.50
N ASP A 345 12.37 28.79 -47.50
CA ASP A 345 12.87 30.12 -47.88
C ASP A 345 11.90 31.26 -47.49
N SER A 346 11.08 31.06 -46.46
CA SER A 346 10.02 32.01 -46.11
C SER A 346 10.57 33.35 -45.59
N PRO A 347 10.26 34.51 -46.21
CA PRO A 347 10.74 35.81 -45.77
C PRO A 347 10.06 36.28 -44.47
N ILE A 348 8.83 35.83 -44.20
CA ILE A 348 8.04 36.24 -43.04
C ILE A 348 8.53 35.62 -41.71
N LYS A 349 9.33 34.55 -41.79
CA LYS A 349 9.85 33.83 -40.63
C LYS A 349 10.59 34.76 -39.66
N LYS A 350 11.41 35.69 -40.16
CA LYS A 350 12.21 36.60 -39.32
C LYS A 350 11.34 37.51 -38.45
N HIS A 351 10.25 38.03 -39.03
CA HIS A 351 9.30 38.88 -38.30
C HIS A 351 8.55 38.10 -37.23
N PHE A 352 8.13 36.87 -37.54
CA PHE A 352 7.50 35.97 -36.57
C PHE A 352 8.46 35.61 -35.44
N ASP A 353 9.68 35.20 -35.76
CA ASP A 353 10.65 34.76 -34.74
C ASP A 353 10.96 35.86 -33.72
N TYR A 354 11.06 37.12 -34.13
CA TYR A 354 11.28 38.24 -33.21
C TYR A 354 10.14 38.35 -32.18
N GLU A 355 8.89 38.36 -32.65
CA GLU A 355 7.73 38.47 -31.76
C GLU A 355 7.47 37.21 -30.93
N LEU A 356 7.69 36.03 -31.51
CA LEU A 356 7.56 34.75 -30.82
C LEU A 356 8.62 34.60 -29.73
N THR A 357 9.85 35.07 -29.95
CA THR A 357 10.90 35.08 -28.93
C THR A 357 10.47 35.91 -27.73
N ASN A 358 9.97 37.13 -27.97
CA ASN A 358 9.45 37.98 -26.91
C ASN A 358 8.27 37.33 -26.15
N ALA A 359 7.41 36.59 -26.86
CA ALA A 359 6.30 35.87 -26.24
C ALA A 359 6.75 34.68 -25.38
N VAL A 360 7.78 33.95 -25.81
CA VAL A 360 8.39 32.84 -25.06
C VAL A 360 9.10 33.38 -23.81
N GLU A 361 9.96 34.38 -23.98
CA GLU A 361 10.72 35.00 -22.88
C GLU A 361 9.82 35.69 -21.86
N GLY A 362 8.75 36.33 -22.32
CA GLY A 362 7.73 36.93 -21.46
C GLY A 362 6.83 35.91 -20.73
N GLY A 363 6.96 34.61 -21.00
CA GLY A 363 6.17 33.56 -20.37
C GLY A 363 4.71 33.52 -20.83
N LEU A 364 4.36 34.22 -21.92
CA LEU A 364 2.99 34.29 -22.45
C LEU A 364 2.49 32.92 -22.90
N ILE A 365 3.32 32.13 -23.59
CA ILE A 365 2.93 30.80 -24.07
C ILE A 365 2.60 29.87 -22.90
N LYS A 366 3.44 29.89 -21.86
CA LYS A 366 3.20 29.13 -20.63
C LYS A 366 1.91 29.58 -19.94
N HIS A 367 1.63 30.88 -19.94
CA HIS A 367 0.39 31.43 -19.39
C HIS A 367 -0.84 30.92 -20.14
N LEU A 368 -0.86 31.07 -21.49
CA LEU A 368 -1.98 30.62 -22.34
C LEU A 368 -2.30 29.13 -22.14
N ILE A 369 -1.28 28.28 -22.10
CA ILE A 369 -1.47 26.83 -21.87
C ILE A 369 -2.04 26.56 -20.48
N SER A 370 -1.62 27.32 -19.47
CA SER A 370 -2.08 27.17 -18.09
C SER A 370 -3.45 27.78 -17.79
N GLU A 371 -3.88 28.78 -18.56
CA GLU A 371 -5.09 29.56 -18.30
C GLU A 371 -6.37 28.74 -18.41
N LYS A 372 -6.45 27.85 -19.41
CA LYS A 372 -7.60 26.97 -19.62
C LYS A 372 -7.58 25.72 -18.75
N LEU A 373 -6.47 25.46 -18.05
CA LEU A 373 -6.38 24.37 -17.10
C LEU A 373 -7.01 24.82 -15.78
N PRO A 374 -7.76 23.94 -15.08
CA PRO A 374 -8.43 24.36 -13.87
C PRO A 374 -7.41 24.56 -12.75
N LEU A 375 -7.60 25.62 -11.96
CA LEU A 375 -6.66 26.09 -10.94
C LEU A 375 -6.41 25.07 -9.80
N ALA A 376 -7.36 24.16 -9.55
CA ALA A 376 -7.25 23.14 -8.52
C ALA A 376 -6.80 21.79 -9.11
N LYS A 377 -5.91 21.06 -8.41
CA LYS A 377 -5.62 19.66 -8.76
C LYS A 377 -6.84 18.79 -8.48
N TYR A 378 -7.58 18.43 -9.52
CA TYR A 378 -8.69 17.46 -9.48
C TYR A 378 -8.11 16.06 -9.51
N CYS A 379 -8.64 15.18 -8.66
CA CYS A 379 -8.22 13.78 -8.58
C CYS A 379 -6.69 13.61 -8.40
N PRO A 380 -6.08 14.21 -7.36
CA PRO A 380 -4.66 14.00 -7.10
C PRO A 380 -4.37 12.52 -6.81
N LEU A 381 -3.12 12.13 -7.08
CA LEU A 381 -2.58 10.82 -6.76
C LEU A 381 -2.62 10.56 -5.25
N THR A 382 -2.17 11.54 -4.49
CA THR A 382 -2.37 11.63 -3.05
C THR A 382 -3.66 12.38 -2.81
N LEU A 383 -4.75 11.69 -2.48
CA LEU A 383 -5.89 12.38 -1.89
C LEU A 383 -5.43 12.97 -0.56
N ASP A 384 -5.20 14.27 -0.54
CA ASP A 384 -5.01 15.00 0.70
C ASP A 384 -6.33 14.88 1.49
N SER A 385 -6.29 14.12 2.58
CA SER A 385 -7.23 14.21 3.70
C SER A 385 -8.70 13.85 3.45
N LYS A 386 -9.00 12.71 2.81
CA LYS A 386 -10.17 11.93 3.26
C LYS A 386 -9.66 10.73 4.02
N GLU A 387 -9.66 10.84 5.35
CA GLU A 387 -9.33 9.75 6.27
C GLU A 387 -10.00 8.46 5.80
N ARG A 388 -9.19 7.51 5.33
CA ARG A 388 -9.70 6.21 4.89
C ARG A 388 -10.17 5.47 6.14
N ARG A 389 -11.47 5.18 6.21
CA ARG A 389 -12.00 4.26 7.23
C ARG A 389 -11.47 2.85 6.96
N LEU A 390 -10.97 2.20 8.01
CA LEU A 390 -10.49 0.83 7.93
C LEU A 390 -11.64 -0.11 7.52
N LYS A 391 -11.44 -0.93 6.48
CA LYS A 391 -12.44 -1.92 6.06
C LYS A 391 -12.13 -3.29 6.68
N VAL A 392 -13.15 -4.14 6.78
CA VAL A 392 -12.97 -5.53 7.25
C VAL A 392 -12.01 -6.31 6.35
N SER A 393 -11.97 -5.98 5.05
CA SER A 393 -10.99 -6.54 4.09
C SER A 393 -9.54 -6.29 4.50
N ASP A 394 -9.27 -5.19 5.17
CA ASP A 394 -7.91 -4.75 5.51
C ASP A 394 -7.35 -5.56 6.70
N LEU A 395 -8.24 -6.14 7.52
CA LEU A 395 -7.90 -6.95 8.70
C LEU A 395 -7.79 -8.46 8.40
N TRP A 396 -7.85 -8.86 7.14
CA TRP A 396 -7.99 -10.26 6.78
C TRP A 396 -6.77 -11.13 7.12
N LEU A 397 -5.56 -10.55 7.13
CA LEU A 397 -4.36 -11.23 7.61
C LEU A 397 -4.49 -11.61 9.10
N THR A 398 -4.99 -10.70 9.94
CA THR A 398 -5.19 -10.95 11.37
C THR A 398 -6.13 -12.12 11.59
N TYR A 399 -7.24 -12.17 10.85
CA TYR A 399 -8.17 -13.30 10.92
C TYR A 399 -7.51 -14.61 10.48
N ARG A 400 -6.73 -14.62 9.40
CA ARG A 400 -5.99 -15.81 8.95
C ARG A 400 -5.04 -16.33 10.03
N VAL A 401 -4.26 -15.45 10.67
CA VAL A 401 -3.33 -15.85 11.75
C VAL A 401 -4.07 -16.50 12.91
N VAL A 402 -5.20 -15.93 13.33
CA VAL A 402 -6.02 -16.48 14.43
C VAL A 402 -6.62 -17.83 14.06
N PHE A 403 -7.24 -17.96 12.88
CA PHE A 403 -7.83 -19.23 12.43
C PHE A 403 -6.79 -20.33 12.25
N CYS A 404 -5.64 -20.01 11.64
CA CYS A 404 -4.53 -20.95 11.53
C CYS A 404 -4.00 -21.36 12.92
N GLY A 405 -3.82 -20.41 13.84
CA GLY A 405 -3.38 -20.69 15.21
C GLY A 405 -4.33 -21.60 15.98
N MET A 406 -5.65 -21.34 15.90
CA MET A 406 -6.67 -22.20 16.50
C MET A 406 -6.68 -23.60 15.86
N GLY A 407 -6.50 -23.69 14.54
CA GLY A 407 -6.41 -24.96 13.82
C GLY A 407 -5.22 -25.80 14.28
N VAL A 408 -4.02 -25.20 14.36
CA VAL A 408 -2.81 -25.88 14.84
C VAL A 408 -2.98 -26.33 16.30
N ALA A 409 -3.53 -25.47 17.17
CA ALA A 409 -3.80 -25.82 18.55
C ALA A 409 -4.78 -27.01 18.67
N GLY A 410 -5.82 -27.02 17.84
CA GLY A 410 -6.76 -28.15 17.74
C GLY A 410 -6.05 -29.44 17.33
N ILE A 411 -5.23 -29.41 16.28
CA ILE A 411 -4.47 -30.58 15.81
C ILE A 411 -3.54 -31.11 16.91
N VAL A 412 -2.79 -30.24 17.57
CA VAL A 412 -1.89 -30.63 18.68
C VAL A 412 -2.68 -31.28 19.81
N PHE A 413 -3.83 -30.71 20.19
CA PHE A 413 -4.70 -31.28 21.20
C PHE A 413 -5.23 -32.67 20.82
N PHE A 414 -5.67 -32.85 19.57
CA PHE A 414 -6.12 -34.15 19.08
C PHE A 414 -4.98 -35.18 19.04
N LEU A 415 -3.78 -34.79 18.60
CA LEU A 415 -2.62 -35.67 18.61
C LEU A 415 -2.21 -36.07 20.05
N GLU A 416 -2.26 -35.12 20.99
CA GLU A 416 -2.01 -35.43 22.40
C GLU A 416 -3.07 -36.40 22.96
N LEU A 417 -4.34 -36.16 22.63
CA LEU A 417 -5.43 -37.03 23.04
C LEU A 417 -5.27 -38.45 22.45
N LEU A 418 -4.96 -38.55 21.16
CA LEU A 418 -4.74 -39.82 20.48
C LEU A 418 -3.54 -40.57 21.05
N THR A 419 -2.41 -39.89 21.28
CA THR A 419 -1.23 -40.52 21.90
C THR A 419 -1.52 -40.99 23.33
N ARG A 420 -2.28 -40.23 24.12
CA ARG A 420 -2.72 -40.65 25.47
C ARG A 420 -3.66 -41.86 25.41
N ILE A 421 -4.60 -41.88 24.47
CA ILE A 421 -5.52 -43.02 24.27
C ILE A 421 -4.75 -44.27 23.83
N MET A 422 -3.85 -44.15 22.84
CA MET A 422 -3.01 -45.26 22.39
C MET A 422 -2.13 -45.80 23.53
N ARG A 423 -1.51 -44.93 24.34
CA ARG A 423 -0.74 -45.35 25.52
C ARG A 423 -1.60 -46.06 26.56
N LYS A 424 -2.85 -45.64 26.78
CA LYS A 424 -3.80 -46.32 27.68
C LYS A 424 -4.21 -47.68 27.12
N MET A 425 -4.53 -47.79 25.83
CA MET A 425 -4.86 -49.07 25.19
C MET A 425 -3.67 -50.04 25.21
N ALA A 426 -2.45 -49.56 24.96
CA ALA A 426 -1.23 -50.37 25.04
C ALA A 426 -1.01 -50.91 26.47
N LYS A 427 -1.13 -50.06 27.50
CA LYS A 427 -1.06 -50.50 28.91
C LYS A 427 -2.19 -51.45 29.30
N TYR A 428 -3.41 -51.25 28.79
CA TYR A 428 -4.53 -52.15 29.01
C TYR A 428 -4.28 -53.53 28.38
N HIS A 429 -3.78 -53.58 27.15
CA HIS A 429 -3.40 -54.83 26.49
C HIS A 429 -2.24 -55.54 27.21
N GLU A 430 -1.25 -54.81 27.69
CA GLU A 430 -0.13 -55.36 28.48
C GLU A 430 -0.61 -55.97 29.80
N ASN A 431 -1.46 -55.26 30.56
CA ASN A 431 -2.04 -55.77 31.79
C ASN A 431 -2.93 -57.00 31.54
N ARG A 432 -3.72 -57.02 30.45
CA ARG A 432 -4.54 -58.19 30.08
C ARG A 432 -3.68 -59.40 29.69
N ARG A 433 -2.52 -59.20 29.08
CA ARG A 433 -1.54 -60.27 28.81
C ARG A 433 -0.95 -60.82 30.10
N LYS A 434 -0.55 -59.97 31.05
CA LYS A 434 -0.04 -60.38 32.36
C LYS A 434 -1.07 -61.20 33.15
N VAL A 435 -2.33 -60.76 33.19
CA VAL A 435 -3.44 -61.48 33.85
C VAL A 435 -3.67 -62.87 33.23
N ARG A 436 -3.62 -62.99 31.89
CA ARG A 436 -3.72 -64.29 31.20
C ARG A 436 -2.57 -65.23 31.52
N GLN A 437 -1.34 -64.72 31.62
CA GLN A 437 -0.17 -65.53 31.99
C GLN A 437 -0.25 -66.00 33.45
N SER A 438 -0.68 -65.14 34.38
CA SER A 438 -0.89 -65.54 35.78
C SER A 438 -2.05 -66.54 35.94
N ALA A 439 -3.14 -66.40 35.18
CA ALA A 439 -4.25 -67.36 35.18
C ALA A 439 -3.87 -68.74 34.60
N ALA A 440 -2.99 -68.77 33.58
CA ALA A 440 -2.41 -70.01 33.07
C ALA A 440 -1.47 -70.67 34.10
N ALA A 441 -0.69 -69.88 34.84
CA ALA A 441 0.18 -70.38 35.91
C ALA A 441 -0.59 -70.91 37.14
N THR A 442 -1.74 -70.33 37.51
CA THR A 442 -2.62 -70.91 38.55
C THR A 442 -3.39 -72.14 38.08
N ALA A 443 -3.76 -72.22 36.81
CA ALA A 443 -4.37 -73.43 36.23
C ALA A 443 -3.38 -74.62 36.24
N ASP A 444 -2.10 -74.38 36.01
CA ASP A 444 -1.05 -75.41 36.15
C ASP A 444 -0.82 -75.82 37.61
N ARG A 445 -0.87 -74.86 38.56
CA ARG A 445 -0.76 -75.16 40.01
C ARG A 445 -1.95 -75.96 40.57
N SER A 446 -3.15 -75.80 40.01
CA SER A 446 -4.33 -76.60 40.40
C SER A 446 -4.31 -78.05 39.90
N LYS A 447 -3.41 -78.41 38.97
CA LYS A 447 -3.20 -79.79 38.52
C LYS A 447 -2.09 -80.54 39.29
N ALA A 448 -1.38 -79.87 40.18
CA ALA A 448 -0.22 -80.43 40.89
C ALA A 448 -0.40 -80.52 42.43
N SER A 449 -1.63 -80.55 42.94
CA SER A 449 -1.89 -80.73 44.37
C SER A 449 -3.19 -81.50 44.62
N TRP A 450 -3.17 -82.79 44.32
CA TRP A 450 -3.97 -83.81 44.99
C TRP A 450 -3.00 -84.80 45.63
N ASP A 451 -2.47 -84.43 46.79
CA ASP A 451 -2.10 -85.35 47.87
C ASP A 451 -1.73 -84.53 49.12
N GLY A 452 -2.33 -84.89 50.25
CA GLY A 452 -1.89 -84.47 51.59
C GLY A 452 -2.58 -83.23 52.17
N GLY A 453 -3.43 -83.47 53.18
CA GLY A 453 -4.15 -82.43 53.93
C GLY A 453 -3.27 -81.50 54.76
N GLY A 454 -3.84 -80.33 55.08
CA GLY A 454 -3.26 -79.37 56.00
C GLY A 454 -4.00 -78.04 55.94
N ILE A 455 -4.86 -77.78 56.92
CA ILE A 455 -5.45 -76.46 57.16
C ILE A 455 -4.31 -75.54 57.59
N VAL A 456 -3.98 -74.56 56.75
CA VAL A 456 -3.16 -73.40 57.14
C VAL A 456 -3.92 -72.14 56.76
N ASN A 457 -4.48 -71.50 57.78
CA ASN A 457 -4.87 -70.10 57.73
C ASN A 457 -3.61 -69.26 57.56
N ASN A 458 -3.55 -68.46 56.50
CA ASN A 458 -2.69 -67.28 56.48
C ASN A 458 -3.49 -66.07 55.99
N ASN A 459 -3.81 -65.23 56.96
CA ASN A 459 -4.06 -63.81 56.80
C ASN A 459 -2.87 -63.19 56.07
N ASP A 460 -3.10 -62.56 54.91
CA ASP A 460 -2.32 -61.41 54.44
C ASP A 460 -3.06 -60.72 53.29
N ASN A 461 -4.26 -60.20 53.60
CA ASN A 461 -5.02 -59.31 52.73
C ASN A 461 -4.91 -57.84 53.18
N ASN A 462 -3.70 -57.37 53.52
CA ASN A 462 -3.51 -56.00 54.01
C ASN A 462 -2.50 -55.12 53.25
N ASN A 463 -2.02 -55.49 52.05
CA ASN A 463 -1.04 -54.66 51.32
C ASN A 463 -1.37 -54.36 49.85
N ILE A 464 -2.65 -54.39 49.42
CA ILE A 464 -3.05 -54.00 48.04
C ILE A 464 -3.99 -52.77 48.01
N THR A 465 -4.24 -52.14 49.15
CA THR A 465 -4.96 -50.85 49.23
C THR A 465 -4.04 -49.64 49.44
N GLN A 466 -2.71 -49.80 49.37
CA GLN A 466 -1.76 -48.68 49.53
C GLN A 466 -1.00 -48.26 48.27
N SER A 467 -1.23 -48.90 47.11
CA SER A 467 -0.52 -48.56 45.86
C SER A 467 -1.41 -48.06 44.72
N ILE A 468 -2.73 -47.92 44.93
CA ILE A 468 -3.68 -47.39 43.92
C ILE A 468 -4.09 -45.93 44.18
N GLU A 469 -3.70 -45.33 45.32
CA GLU A 469 -3.99 -43.90 45.61
C GLU A 469 -2.91 -42.90 45.17
N LYS A 470 -1.85 -43.31 44.47
CA LYS A 470 -0.77 -42.39 44.01
C LYS A 470 -0.79 -42.00 42.54
N SER A 471 -1.87 -42.25 41.79
CA SER A 471 -1.97 -41.79 40.39
C SER A 471 -3.26 -41.07 40.03
N VAL A 472 -3.90 -40.42 41.00
CA VAL A 472 -5.07 -39.57 40.75
C VAL A 472 -4.66 -38.11 41.01
N TRP A 473 -4.63 -37.33 39.93
CA TRP A 473 -4.39 -35.88 39.85
C TRP A 473 -2.94 -35.37 40.03
N MET A 474 -2.20 -35.34 38.91
CA MET A 474 -1.32 -34.20 38.64
C MET A 474 -1.91 -33.42 37.45
N ARG A 475 -3.03 -32.73 37.71
CA ARG A 475 -3.44 -31.59 36.90
C ARG A 475 -2.50 -30.45 37.26
N THR A 476 -1.71 -29.93 36.33
CA THR A 476 -1.38 -28.50 36.41
C THR A 476 -2.70 -27.76 36.17
N PRO A 477 -3.23 -27.00 37.14
CA PRO A 477 -4.40 -26.18 36.87
C PRO A 477 -4.02 -25.10 35.84
N PRO A 478 -4.98 -24.57 35.05
CA PRO A 478 -4.76 -23.29 34.39
C PRO A 478 -4.42 -22.24 35.46
N PRO A 479 -3.64 -21.19 35.16
CA PRO A 479 -3.38 -20.16 36.15
C PRO A 479 -4.72 -19.55 36.60
N LEU A 480 -5.02 -19.72 37.88
CA LEU A 480 -6.09 -19.01 38.56
C LEU A 480 -5.73 -17.52 38.56
N TYR A 481 -6.47 -16.73 37.80
CA TYR A 481 -6.45 -15.26 37.93
C TYR A 481 -7.29 -14.86 39.13
N GLN A 482 -6.89 -15.30 40.33
CA GLN A 482 -7.49 -14.89 41.59
C GLN A 482 -6.39 -14.82 42.65
N GLN A 483 -5.91 -13.61 42.93
CA GLN A 483 -5.20 -13.31 44.17
C GLN A 483 -6.19 -13.44 45.34
N HIS A 484 -6.31 -14.64 45.88
CA HIS A 484 -6.73 -14.80 47.28
C HIS A 484 -5.47 -14.65 48.14
N LEU A 485 -5.16 -13.41 48.53
CA LEU A 485 -4.51 -13.23 49.83
C LEU A 485 -5.56 -13.67 50.87
N SER A 486 -5.31 -14.78 51.55
CA SER A 486 -6.02 -15.10 52.79
C SER A 486 -5.61 -14.08 53.84
N VAL A 487 -6.34 -12.96 53.89
CA VAL A 487 -6.39 -12.12 55.08
C VAL A 487 -7.30 -12.88 56.06
N ASP A 488 -6.77 -13.23 57.23
CA ASP A 488 -7.56 -13.81 58.31
C ASP A 488 -8.70 -12.82 58.66
N TYR A 489 -9.93 -13.22 58.36
CA TYR A 489 -11.11 -12.45 58.73
C TYR A 489 -11.36 -12.59 60.24
N PRO A 490 -11.60 -11.48 60.98
CA PRO A 490 -12.11 -11.59 62.34
C PRO A 490 -13.50 -12.24 62.31
N LYS A 491 -13.70 -13.25 63.16
CA LYS A 491 -14.95 -13.99 63.35
C LYS A 491 -16.03 -13.08 63.97
N SER A 492 -16.66 -12.23 63.18
CA SER A 492 -17.83 -11.44 63.61
C SER A 492 -18.75 -11.19 62.41
N PRO A 493 -20.08 -11.36 62.54
CA PRO A 493 -21.00 -11.11 61.44
C PRO A 493 -21.04 -9.62 61.10
N MET A 494 -20.51 -9.27 59.92
CA MET A 494 -20.44 -7.89 59.43
C MET A 494 -21.82 -7.46 58.89
N LYS A 495 -22.39 -6.37 59.42
CA LYS A 495 -23.70 -5.87 58.97
C LYS A 495 -23.57 -5.18 57.60
N THR A 496 -24.32 -5.66 56.61
CA THR A 496 -24.47 -5.03 55.30
C THR A 496 -25.68 -4.10 55.27
N TYR A 497 -25.54 -2.96 54.58
CA TYR A 497 -26.62 -2.00 54.35
C TYR A 497 -26.76 -1.72 52.86
N THR A 498 -27.99 -1.77 52.36
CA THR A 498 -28.31 -1.46 50.96
C THR A 498 -28.82 -0.02 50.88
N ILE A 499 -28.15 0.81 50.08
CA ILE A 499 -28.58 2.19 49.80
C ILE A 499 -28.67 2.33 48.29
N ASN A 500 -29.86 2.73 47.79
CA ASN A 500 -30.15 2.89 46.36
C ASN A 500 -29.77 1.66 45.51
N GLY A 501 -30.09 0.46 46.00
CA GLY A 501 -29.87 -0.80 45.27
C GLY A 501 -28.41 -1.28 45.19
N ARG A 502 -27.49 -0.68 45.96
CA ARG A 502 -26.09 -1.12 46.06
C ARG A 502 -25.75 -1.45 47.51
N ASP A 503 -25.09 -2.58 47.71
CA ASP A 503 -24.69 -3.07 49.04
C ASP A 503 -23.37 -2.46 49.50
N TYR A 504 -23.32 -2.09 50.78
CA TYR A 504 -22.15 -1.55 51.44
C TYR A 504 -21.83 -2.32 52.72
N TYR A 505 -20.55 -2.56 52.97
CA TYR A 505 -20.05 -3.01 54.26
C TYR A 505 -19.86 -1.82 55.20
N VAL A 506 -20.30 -1.95 56.44
CA VAL A 506 -20.05 -0.95 57.49
C VAL A 506 -18.81 -1.35 58.28
N MET A 507 -17.71 -0.63 58.07
CA MET A 507 -16.50 -0.74 58.89
C MET A 507 -16.56 0.28 60.01
N LYS A 508 -16.16 -0.10 61.22
CA LYS A 508 -15.98 0.82 62.35
C LYS A 508 -14.49 0.87 62.65
N ASN A 509 -13.88 2.06 62.58
CA ASN A 509 -12.48 2.22 62.98
C ASN A 509 -12.36 2.10 64.51
N ASP A 510 -11.15 1.82 65.00
CA ASP A 510 -10.86 1.71 66.44
C ASP A 510 -11.16 3.00 67.23
N HIS A 511 -11.28 4.14 66.53
CA HIS A 511 -11.71 5.43 67.08
C HIS A 511 -13.25 5.67 67.07
N GLY A 512 -14.05 4.69 66.65
CA GLY A 512 -15.51 4.72 66.76
C GLY A 512 -16.28 5.23 65.52
N ASP A 513 -15.58 5.78 64.52
CA ASP A 513 -16.19 6.27 63.28
C ASP A 513 -16.64 5.14 62.34
N ARG A 514 -17.81 5.30 61.71
CA ARG A 514 -18.39 4.33 60.77
C ARG A 514 -18.15 4.77 59.32
N ARG A 515 -17.55 3.90 58.50
CA ARG A 515 -17.33 4.12 57.05
C ARG A 515 -18.01 3.03 56.22
N LEU A 516 -18.59 3.42 55.09
CA LEU A 516 -19.30 2.54 54.16
C LEU A 516 -18.41 2.21 52.96
N VAL A 517 -18.22 0.91 52.66
CA VAL A 517 -17.41 0.44 51.54
C VAL A 517 -18.28 -0.37 50.56
N PRO A 518 -18.40 0.02 49.28
CA PRO A 518 -19.23 -0.68 48.31
C PRO A 518 -18.68 -2.07 47.97
N THR A 519 -19.57 -3.07 47.89
CA THR A 519 -19.22 -4.50 47.75
C THR A 519 -18.64 -4.91 46.37
N GLY A 520 -18.57 -4.00 45.38
CA GLY A 520 -18.32 -4.33 43.98
C GLY A 520 -17.04 -3.79 43.33
N ARG A 521 -16.06 -3.24 44.07
CA ARG A 521 -14.75 -2.87 43.51
C ARG A 521 -13.68 -3.89 43.91
N THR A 522 -12.82 -4.23 42.96
CA THR A 522 -11.73 -5.22 43.04
C THR A 522 -10.82 -5.06 44.27
N PRO A 523 -10.08 -6.13 44.68
CA PRO A 523 -9.30 -6.15 45.93
C PRO A 523 -8.15 -5.14 46.03
N SER A 524 -7.77 -4.49 44.93
CA SER A 524 -6.65 -3.54 44.87
C SER A 524 -6.89 -2.24 45.65
N ALA A 525 -8.14 -1.84 45.88
CA ALA A 525 -8.46 -0.67 46.69
C ALA A 525 -8.18 -0.89 48.19
N TYR A 526 -8.15 -2.14 48.66
CA TYR A 526 -7.79 -2.49 50.05
C TYR A 526 -6.29 -2.33 50.34
N LEU A 527 -5.45 -2.50 49.32
CA LEU A 527 -3.99 -2.44 49.45
C LEU A 527 -3.45 -1.02 49.62
N PHE A 528 -4.23 0.02 49.30
CA PHE A 528 -3.78 1.41 49.36
C PHE A 528 -3.91 2.07 50.75
N GLN A 529 -4.53 1.40 51.74
CA GLN A 529 -4.78 2.00 53.06
C GLN A 529 -3.88 1.49 54.20
N TYR A 530 -2.93 0.59 53.92
CA TYR A 530 -1.96 0.10 54.92
C TYR A 530 -0.51 0.55 54.68
N MET A 531 -0.31 1.55 53.82
CA MET A 531 0.93 2.33 53.79
C MET A 531 0.61 3.74 54.29
N HIS A 532 0.53 3.89 55.62
CA HIS A 532 1.08 5.01 56.40
C HIS A 532 0.89 4.77 57.89
#